data_AF-A0A662K8G4-F1
#
_entry.id   AF-A0A662K8G4-F1
#
_cell.length_a   1.000
_cell.length_b   1.000
_cell.length_c   1.000
_cell.angle_alpha   90.00
_cell.angle_beta   90.00
_cell.angle_gamma   90.00
#
_symmetry.space_group_name_H-M   'P 1'
#
loop_
_entity.id
_entity.type
_entity.pdbx_description
1 polymer ?
#
loop_
_entity_poly.entity_id
_entity_poly.type
_entity_poly.pdbx_seq_one_letter_code
_entity_poly.pdbx_strand_id
1 'polypeptide(L)'
;MRKVLIFASVAICLLFLTSTVSASWWNVNWKYRREITITNVNGTLTDYQILVELNSGNFNFSHAQENGSDIRFVASDDETLLSHW
;
A
#
# COMPACT_ATOMS: atom_id res chain seq x y z
N MET A 1 45.83 10.20 5.34
CA MET A 1 44.93 10.10 4.17
C MET A 1 44.07 8.83 4.18
N ARG A 2 44.66 7.63 4.35
CA ARG A 2 43.92 6.34 4.30
C ARG A 2 42.82 6.13 5.37
N LYS A 3 42.97 6.70 6.58
CA LYS A 3 41.93 6.62 7.64
C LYS A 3 40.72 7.50 7.34
N VAL A 4 40.94 8.70 6.79
CA VAL A 4 39.88 9.66 6.41
C VAL A 4 39.00 9.10 5.28
N LEU A 5 39.61 8.39 4.32
CA LEU A 5 38.89 7.70 3.25
C LEU A 5 37.98 6.57 3.77
N ILE A 6 38.43 5.80 4.76
CA ILE A 6 37.61 4.71 5.37
C ILE A 6 36.42 5.30 6.14
N PHE A 7 36.63 6.35 6.93
CA PHE A 7 35.54 7.02 7.65
C PHE A 7 34.53 7.67 6.68
N ALA A 8 34.99 8.24 5.57
CA ALA A 8 34.11 8.76 4.52
C ALA A 8 33.29 7.66 3.85
N SER A 9 33.89 6.51 3.52
CA SER A 9 33.17 5.37 2.93
C SER A 9 32.12 4.76 3.87
N VAL A 10 32.40 4.68 5.17
CA VAL A 10 31.43 4.18 6.17
C VAL A 10 30.26 5.16 6.35
N ALA A 11 30.54 6.46 6.37
CA ALA A 11 29.49 7.50 6.47
C ALA A 11 28.58 7.52 5.22
N ILE A 12 29.17 7.33 4.03
CA ILE A 12 28.42 7.20 2.78
C ILE A 12 27.57 5.92 2.77
N CYS A 13 28.08 4.80 3.30
CA CYS A 13 27.33 3.55 3.39
C CYS A 13 26.14 3.66 4.37
N LEU A 14 26.30 4.37 5.48
CA LEU A 14 25.21 4.64 6.44
C LEU A 14 24.08 5.52 5.85
N LEU A 15 24.38 6.39 4.89
CA LEU A 15 23.39 7.23 4.19
C LEU A 15 22.49 6.44 3.22
N PHE A 16 22.91 5.24 2.78
CA PHE A 16 22.11 4.38 1.90
C PHE A 16 21.25 3.35 2.65
N LEU A 17 21.30 3.31 3.98
CA LEU A 17 20.63 2.31 4.81
C LEU A 17 19.25 2.75 5.34
N THR A 18 18.74 3.91 4.95
CA THR A 18 17.43 4.40 5.41
C THR A 18 16.34 4.15 4.37
N SER A 19 16.00 2.89 4.11
CA SER A 19 14.72 2.56 3.48
C SER A 19 13.63 2.70 4.55
N THR A 20 13.06 3.89 4.68
CA THR A 20 11.84 4.07 5.45
C THR A 20 10.71 3.42 4.66
N VAL A 21 10.36 2.18 5.01
CA VAL A 21 9.04 1.64 4.63
C VAL A 21 8.03 2.39 5.50
N SER A 22 7.66 3.59 5.06
CA SER A 22 6.46 4.22 5.59
C SER A 22 5.31 3.34 5.10
N ALA A 23 4.48 2.84 6.03
CA ALA A 23 3.14 2.40 5.66
C ALA A 23 2.41 3.67 5.19
N SER A 24 2.60 3.99 3.91
CA SER A 24 2.11 5.23 3.35
C SER A 24 0.59 5.20 3.44
N TRP A 25 -0.02 6.35 3.51
CA TRP A 25 -1.46 6.43 3.39
C TRP A 25 -1.70 7.19 2.11
N TRP A 26 -2.16 6.49 1.06
CA TRP A 26 -2.19 6.98 -0.32
C TRP A 26 -2.74 8.40 -0.46
N ASN A 27 -3.72 8.77 0.37
CA ASN A 27 -4.29 10.11 0.41
C ASN A 27 -4.85 10.47 1.79
N VAL A 28 -4.21 11.43 2.46
CA VAL A 28 -4.54 11.87 3.82
C VAL A 28 -5.97 12.41 4.01
N ASN A 29 -6.67 12.76 2.93
CA ASN A 29 -8.08 13.18 3.01
C ASN A 29 -9.02 12.00 3.26
N TRP A 30 -8.58 10.77 2.99
CA TRP A 30 -9.33 9.55 3.25
C TRP A 30 -9.10 9.10 4.68
N LYS A 31 -10.17 8.85 5.45
CA LYS A 31 -10.08 8.61 6.90
C LYS A 31 -10.20 7.16 7.30
N TYR A 32 -10.71 6.32 6.40
CA TYR A 32 -10.99 4.91 6.66
C TYR A 32 -10.37 4.05 5.57
N ARG A 33 -9.82 2.91 5.97
CA ARG A 33 -9.38 1.86 5.05
C ARG A 33 -9.68 0.49 5.65
N ARG A 34 -9.74 -0.51 4.77
CA ARG A 34 -9.76 -1.92 5.15
C ARG A 34 -8.73 -2.65 4.30
N GLU A 35 -7.94 -3.49 4.95
CA GLU A 35 -7.05 -4.42 4.28
C GLU A 35 -7.84 -5.56 3.61
N ILE A 36 -7.45 -5.90 2.38
CA ILE A 36 -7.96 -7.06 1.65
C ILE A 36 -6.76 -7.97 1.38
N THR A 37 -6.71 -9.11 2.06
CA THR A 37 -5.66 -10.10 1.85
C THR A 37 -6.05 -11.05 0.72
N ILE A 38 -5.25 -11.08 -0.35
CA ILE A 38 -5.43 -12.01 -1.47
C ILE A 38 -4.37 -13.08 -1.37
N THR A 39 -4.79 -14.34 -1.31
CA THR A 39 -3.89 -15.50 -1.35
C THR A 39 -4.02 -16.19 -2.70
N ASN A 40 -2.88 -16.50 -3.31
CA ASN A 40 -2.82 -17.34 -4.51
C ASN A 40 -1.98 -18.57 -4.20
N VAL A 41 -2.58 -19.75 -4.35
CA VAL A 41 -1.91 -21.04 -4.10
C VAL A 41 -1.19 -21.58 -5.34
N ASN A 42 -1.40 -20.98 -6.50
CA ASN A 42 -0.80 -21.36 -7.78
C ASN A 42 0.24 -20.31 -8.21
N GLY A 43 0.92 -20.55 -9.35
CA GLY A 43 1.89 -19.62 -9.92
C GLY A 43 1.32 -18.22 -10.24
N THR A 44 2.16 -17.33 -10.75
CA THR A 44 1.78 -15.94 -11.06
C THR A 44 0.56 -15.87 -11.97
N LEU A 45 -0.44 -15.07 -11.56
CA LEU A 45 -1.62 -14.73 -12.34
C LEU A 45 -1.48 -13.31 -12.89
N THR A 46 -2.00 -13.09 -14.10
CA THR A 46 -2.02 -11.79 -14.80
C THR A 46 -3.45 -11.46 -15.22
N ASP A 47 -3.84 -10.18 -15.15
CA ASP A 47 -5.18 -9.69 -15.53
C ASP A 47 -6.34 -10.44 -14.85
N TYR A 48 -6.13 -10.88 -13.61
CA TYR A 48 -7.12 -11.63 -12.84
C TYR A 48 -8.06 -10.69 -12.07
N GLN A 49 -9.37 -10.92 -12.17
CA GLN A 49 -10.38 -10.12 -11.47
C GLN A 49 -10.68 -10.69 -10.08
N ILE A 50 -10.92 -9.80 -9.12
CA ILE A 50 -11.31 -10.15 -7.75
C ILE A 50 -12.67 -9.53 -7.46
N LEU A 51 -13.63 -10.34 -7.03
CA LEU A 51 -14.91 -9.86 -6.51
C LEU A 51 -14.75 -9.45 -5.05
N VAL A 52 -15.09 -8.20 -4.75
CA VAL A 52 -15.14 -7.68 -3.38
C VAL A 52 -16.60 -7.44 -3.03
N GLU A 53 -17.17 -8.32 -2.20
CA GLU A 53 -18.55 -8.20 -1.73
C GLU A 53 -18.60 -7.44 -0.40
N LEU A 54 -19.30 -6.31 -0.37
CA LEU A 54 -19.49 -5.50 0.84
C LEU A 54 -20.86 -5.79 1.46
N ASN A 55 -20.87 -6.03 2.77
CA ASN A 55 -22.09 -6.19 3.56
C ASN A 55 -21.90 -5.61 4.97
N SER A 56 -22.97 -5.48 5.75
CA SER A 56 -22.90 -4.83 7.07
C SER A 56 -22.05 -5.59 8.11
N GLY A 57 -21.78 -6.88 7.88
CA GLY A 57 -20.91 -7.68 8.73
C GLY A 57 -19.43 -7.44 8.45
N ASN A 58 -19.09 -7.14 7.19
CA ASN A 58 -17.74 -6.77 6.85
C ASN A 58 -17.59 -5.25 6.87
N PHE A 59 -18.34 -4.44 6.14
CA PHE A 59 -18.15 -3.01 5.86
C PHE A 59 -19.10 -2.09 6.63
N ASN A 60 -18.57 -1.00 7.21
CA ASN A 60 -19.39 0.02 7.83
C ASN A 60 -19.79 1.08 6.80
N PHE A 61 -21.02 0.98 6.29
CA PHE A 61 -21.58 1.91 5.31
C PHE A 61 -21.76 3.34 5.83
N SER A 62 -21.71 3.59 7.15
CA SER A 62 -21.77 4.96 7.67
C SER A 62 -20.52 5.79 7.34
N HIS A 63 -19.46 5.17 6.81
CA HIS A 63 -18.20 5.81 6.43
C HIS A 63 -18.06 6.01 4.91
N ALA A 64 -19.09 5.70 4.12
CA ALA A 64 -19.09 5.83 2.68
C ALA A 64 -20.34 6.59 2.21
N GLN A 65 -20.31 7.09 0.99
CA GLN A 65 -21.48 7.63 0.32
C GLN A 65 -22.47 6.51 -0.02
N GLU A 66 -23.76 6.85 -0.08
CA GLU A 66 -24.84 5.89 -0.37
C GLU A 66 -24.67 5.16 -1.70
N ASN A 67 -24.08 5.83 -2.70
CA ASN A 67 -23.77 5.26 -4.01
C ASN A 67 -22.37 4.61 -4.09
N GLY A 68 -21.60 4.61 -3.01
CA GLY A 68 -20.23 4.06 -2.96
C GLY A 68 -19.22 4.77 -3.86
N SER A 69 -19.51 5.97 -4.37
CA SER A 69 -18.64 6.64 -5.35
C SER A 69 -17.31 7.13 -4.76
N ASP A 70 -17.22 7.12 -3.44
CA ASP A 70 -16.03 7.33 -2.63
C ASP A 70 -15.40 6.01 -2.16
N ILE A 71 -15.42 4.94 -2.96
CA ILE A 71 -14.63 3.73 -2.72
C ILE A 71 -13.42 3.72 -3.66
N ARG A 72 -12.23 3.43 -3.11
CA ARG A 72 -10.98 3.29 -3.88
C ARG A 72 -10.24 2.04 -3.44
N PHE A 73 -9.61 1.37 -4.40
CA PHE A 73 -8.72 0.25 -4.15
C PHE A 73 -7.29 0.72 -4.38
N VAL A 74 -6.44 0.47 -3.39
CA VAL A 74 -5.02 0.82 -3.41
C VAL A 74 -4.24 -0.48 -3.31
N ALA A 75 -3.18 -0.61 -4.11
CA ALA A 75 -2.29 -1.76 -4.03
C ALA A 75 -1.53 -1.78 -2.68
N SER A 76 -0.85 -2.88 -2.40
CA SER A 76 -0.09 -3.08 -1.16
C SER A 76 1.12 -2.16 -1.00
N ASP A 77 1.46 -1.39 -2.03
CA ASP A 77 2.48 -0.33 -1.97
C ASP A 77 1.96 0.96 -1.32
N ASP A 78 0.67 1.02 -0.94
CA ASP A 78 -0.01 2.17 -0.37
C ASP A 78 0.01 3.43 -1.28
N GLU A 79 0.27 3.26 -2.58
CA GLU A 79 0.41 4.36 -3.55
C GLU A 79 -0.40 4.13 -4.83
N THR A 80 -0.37 2.92 -5.38
CA THR A 80 -0.95 2.63 -6.69
C THR A 80 -2.46 2.45 -6.59
N LEU A 81 -3.22 3.34 -7.24
CA LEU A 81 -4.66 3.17 -7.40
C LEU A 81 -4.97 2.07 -8.42
N LEU A 82 -5.83 1.13 -8.02
CA LEU A 82 -6.31 0.05 -8.87
C LEU A 82 -7.64 0.43 -9.54
N SER A 83 -7.76 0.08 -10.82
CA SER A 83 -9.01 0.23 -11.55
C SER A 83 -10.07 -0.70 -10.98
N HIS A 84 -11.31 -0.22 -10.91
CA HIS A 84 -12.48 -0.96 -10.47
C HIS A 84 -13.69 -0.51 -11.31
N TRP A 85 -14.73 -1.32 -11.32
CA TRP A 85 -15.97 -1.09 -12.06
C TRP A 85 -17.16 -1.51 -11.21
#